data_AF-A0A2S9IV17-F1
#
_entry.id   AF-A0A2S9IV17-F1
#
_cell.length_a   1.000
_cell.length_b   1.000
_cell.length_c   1.000
_cell.angle_alpha   90.00
_cell.angle_beta   90.00
_cell.angle_gamma   90.00
#
_symmetry.space_group_name_H-M   'P 1'
#
loop_
_entity.id
_entity.type
_entity.pdbx_description
1 polymer ?
#
loop_
_entity_poly.entity_id
_entity_poly.type
_entity_poly.pdbx_seq_one_letter_code
_entity_poly.pdbx_strand_id
1 'polypeptide(L)'
;MTMNAEDFTYENFGGELSLPPEPECLPCDEYKYVVPVVTEHEGERLTGRLAVTRDPSGWEGALFFRHHLRMDMDQVSTPHNGGFWHMPHERFLRHVQLVFSFSGGADFEFATDDFEPFFADEEDGPLWVKHAGAEARH
;
A
#
# COMPACT_ATOMS: atom_id res chain seq x y z
N MET A 1 -55.62 -22.21 -23.10
CA MET A 1 -55.58 -22.11 -21.62
C MET A 1 -54.66 -20.94 -21.31
N THR A 2 -55.26 -19.76 -21.16
CA THR A 2 -54.58 -18.47 -21.03
C THR A 2 -54.41 -18.20 -19.53
N MET A 3 -53.17 -18.10 -19.04
CA MET A 3 -52.91 -17.69 -17.66
C MET A 3 -53.08 -16.17 -17.57
N ASN A 4 -53.98 -15.73 -16.70
CA ASN A 4 -54.21 -14.31 -16.40
C ASN A 4 -53.02 -13.77 -15.60
N ALA A 5 -52.57 -12.57 -15.97
CA ALA A 5 -51.40 -11.88 -15.44
C ALA A 5 -51.74 -10.96 -14.25
N GLU A 6 -52.63 -11.40 -13.37
CA GLU A 6 -53.12 -10.60 -12.25
C GLU A 6 -52.99 -11.41 -10.96
N ASP A 7 -51.79 -11.38 -10.35
CA ASP A 7 -51.58 -11.59 -8.90
C ASP A 7 -50.07 -11.56 -8.56
N PHE A 8 -49.41 -10.44 -8.88
CA PHE A 8 -48.13 -10.10 -8.25
C PHE A 8 -48.36 -8.90 -7.33
N THR A 9 -48.78 -9.18 -6.10
CA THR A 9 -48.76 -8.19 -5.04
C THR A 9 -47.30 -7.97 -4.61
N TYR A 10 -46.76 -6.80 -4.94
CA TYR A 10 -45.50 -6.32 -4.37
C TYR A 10 -45.74 -6.00 -2.90
N GLU A 11 -45.33 -6.90 -2.00
CA GLU A 11 -45.20 -6.57 -0.59
C GLU A 11 -44.14 -5.46 -0.47
N ASN A 12 -44.63 -4.29 -0.11
CA ASN A 12 -43.86 -3.07 0.04
C ASN A 12 -42.99 -3.22 1.30
N PHE A 13 -41.76 -3.71 1.14
CA PHE A 13 -40.75 -3.72 2.22
C PHE A 13 -40.31 -2.28 2.51
N GLY A 14 -41.15 -1.54 3.23
CA GLY A 14 -40.89 -0.20 3.77
C GLY A 14 -39.87 -0.21 4.92
N GLY A 15 -38.87 -1.09 4.85
CA GLY A 15 -37.69 -1.00 5.70
C GLY A 15 -36.73 -0.04 5.05
N GLU A 16 -36.59 1.16 5.62
CA GLU A 16 -35.48 2.05 5.32
C GLU A 16 -34.18 1.24 5.49
N LEU A 17 -33.54 0.90 4.37
CA LEU A 17 -32.24 0.25 4.34
C LEU A 17 -31.25 1.25 4.94
N SER A 18 -31.15 1.25 6.27
CA SER A 18 -30.06 1.90 6.99
C SER A 18 -28.80 1.16 6.58
N LEU A 19 -28.13 1.71 5.55
CA LEU A 19 -26.78 1.31 5.23
C LEU A 19 -25.98 1.42 6.54
N PRO A 20 -25.16 0.40 6.89
CA PRO A 20 -24.24 0.56 7.98
C PRO A 20 -23.46 1.86 7.74
N PRO A 21 -23.22 2.69 8.78
CA PRO A 21 -22.40 3.88 8.60
C PRO A 21 -21.12 3.44 7.90
N GLU A 22 -20.79 4.10 6.79
CA GLU A 22 -19.50 3.88 6.15
C GLU A 22 -18.45 4.05 7.26
N PRO A 23 -17.48 3.12 7.40
CA PRO A 23 -16.44 3.27 8.40
C PRO A 23 -15.88 4.67 8.24
N GLU A 24 -16.05 5.51 9.26
CA GLU A 24 -15.47 6.83 9.30
C GLU A 24 -13.97 6.60 9.23
N CYS A 25 -13.40 6.70 8.03
CA CYS A 25 -11.97 6.73 7.83
C CYS A 25 -11.50 7.95 8.61
N LEU A 26 -11.03 7.75 9.85
CA LEU A 26 -10.23 8.74 10.54
C LEU A 26 -9.18 9.21 9.53
N PRO A 27 -8.95 10.53 9.38
CA PRO A 27 -7.99 11.04 8.43
C PRO A 27 -6.62 10.49 8.81
N CYS A 28 -6.24 9.38 8.20
CA CYS A 28 -4.86 8.94 8.19
C CYS A 28 -4.20 9.94 7.27
N ASP A 29 -3.44 10.89 7.82
CA ASP A 29 -2.71 11.85 6.99
C ASP A 29 -1.56 11.17 6.23
N GLU A 30 -1.21 9.93 6.62
CA GLU A 30 -0.09 9.17 6.13
C GLU A 30 -0.35 7.66 6.30
N TYR A 31 0.11 6.85 5.33
CA TYR A 31 0.23 5.40 5.43
C TYR A 31 1.69 4.99 5.37
N LYS A 32 2.10 4.06 6.23
CA LYS A 32 3.45 3.49 6.22
C LYS A 32 3.39 2.00 5.92
N TYR A 33 4.31 1.54 5.09
CA TYR A 33 4.41 0.15 4.67
C TYR A 33 5.81 -0.35 4.97
N VAL A 34 5.90 -1.58 5.44
CA VAL A 34 7.14 -2.34 5.42
C VAL A 34 6.81 -3.73 4.95
N VAL A 35 7.26 -4.05 3.74
CA VAL A 35 6.98 -5.32 3.12
C VAL A 35 8.28 -6.06 2.80
N PRO A 36 8.38 -7.36 3.13
CA PRO A 36 9.52 -8.17 2.75
C PRO A 36 9.52 -8.37 1.24
N VAL A 37 10.71 -8.29 0.65
CA VAL A 37 10.92 -8.47 -0.79
C VAL A 37 12.03 -9.46 -1.07
N VAL A 38 12.05 -10.00 -2.28
CA VAL A 38 13.09 -10.90 -2.78
C VAL A 38 13.55 -10.42 -4.15
N THR A 39 14.84 -10.58 -4.44
CA THR A 39 15.40 -10.36 -5.78
C THR A 39 16.36 -11.48 -6.14
N GLU A 40 16.56 -11.70 -7.43
CA GLU A 40 17.59 -12.60 -7.95
C GLU A 40 18.75 -11.78 -8.51
N HIS A 41 19.95 -11.97 -7.96
CA HIS A 41 21.15 -11.31 -8.42
C HIS A 41 22.26 -12.34 -8.62
N GLU A 42 22.76 -12.46 -9.84
CA GLU A 42 23.82 -13.42 -10.21
C GLU A 42 23.51 -14.88 -9.82
N GLY A 43 22.23 -15.26 -9.83
CA GLY A 43 21.76 -16.59 -9.43
C GLY A 43 21.65 -16.81 -7.91
N GLU A 44 21.94 -15.79 -7.10
CA GLU A 44 21.67 -15.77 -5.67
C GLU A 44 20.31 -15.11 -5.40
N ARG A 45 19.48 -15.75 -4.58
CA ARG A 45 18.23 -15.17 -4.09
C ARG A 45 18.52 -14.32 -2.86
N LEU A 46 18.43 -13.00 -3.01
CA LEU A 46 18.61 -12.04 -1.93
C LEU A 46 17.26 -11.68 -1.31
N THR A 47 17.23 -11.58 0.02
CA THR A 47 16.07 -11.10 0.77
C THR A 47 16.27 -9.65 1.15
N GLY A 48 15.19 -8.87 1.14
CA GLY A 48 15.22 -7.45 1.41
C GLY A 48 13.93 -6.95 2.03
N ARG A 49 13.84 -5.63 2.17
CA ARG A 49 12.66 -4.92 2.66
C ARG A 49 12.43 -3.67 1.83
N LEU A 50 11.17 -3.41 1.54
CA LEU A 50 10.71 -2.14 1.00
C LEU A 50 9.97 -1.41 2.13
N ALA A 51 10.46 -0.23 2.50
CA ALA A 51 9.79 0.69 3.40
C ALA A 51 9.22 1.86 2.58
N VAL A 52 7.93 2.15 2.71
CA VAL A 52 7.26 3.21 1.93
C VAL A 52 6.39 4.04 2.85
N THR A 53 6.43 5.35 2.64
CA THR A 53 5.51 6.33 3.18
C THR A 53 4.64 6.85 2.04
N ARG A 54 3.32 6.89 2.22
CA ARG A 54 2.35 7.46 1.27
C ARG A 54 1.48 8.48 1.97
N ASP A 55 1.32 9.65 1.36
CA ASP A 55 0.43 10.70 1.83
C ASP A 55 -0.36 11.31 0.64
N PRO A 56 -1.25 12.29 0.85
CA PRO A 56 -1.97 12.93 -0.25
C PRO A 56 -1.07 13.68 -1.26
N SER A 57 0.13 14.10 -0.85
CA SER A 57 1.09 14.85 -1.65
C SER A 57 2.00 13.97 -2.50
N GLY A 58 2.16 12.69 -2.16
CA GLY A 58 3.04 11.78 -2.89
C GLY A 58 3.38 10.52 -2.11
N TRP A 59 4.53 9.94 -2.44
CA TRP A 59 5.13 8.87 -1.67
C TRP A 59 6.66 8.94 -1.70
N GLU A 60 7.27 8.39 -0.66
CA GLU A 60 8.71 8.20 -0.52
C GLU A 60 8.96 6.74 -0.16
N GLY A 61 9.99 6.13 -0.74
CA GLY A 61 10.28 4.71 -0.58
C GLY A 61 11.77 4.43 -0.47
N ALA A 62 12.13 3.47 0.37
CA ALA A 62 13.48 2.99 0.55
C ALA A 62 13.50 1.45 0.46
N LEU A 63 14.32 0.94 -0.45
CA LEU A 63 14.54 -0.47 -0.70
C LEU A 63 15.89 -0.90 -0.12
N PHE A 64 15.89 -1.97 0.68
CA PHE A 64 17.05 -2.48 1.39
C PHE A 64 17.24 -3.97 1.10
N PHE A 65 18.38 -4.37 0.51
CA PHE A 65 18.75 -5.80 0.41
C PHE A 65 19.87 -6.19 1.37
N ARG A 66 20.76 -5.24 1.70
CA ARG A 66 21.83 -5.36 2.69
C ARG A 66 21.97 -4.01 3.38
N HIS A 67 22.63 -3.95 4.54
CA HIS A 67 22.87 -2.68 5.25
C HIS A 67 23.56 -1.60 4.38
N HIS A 68 24.33 -2.00 3.37
CA HIS A 68 25.03 -1.11 2.44
C HIS A 68 24.37 -1.04 1.04
N LEU A 69 23.33 -1.82 0.77
CA LEU A 69 22.60 -1.82 -0.50
C LEU A 69 21.21 -1.25 -0.27
N ARG A 70 21.16 0.08 -0.34
CA ARG A 70 19.97 0.90 -0.17
C ARG A 70 19.70 1.68 -1.46
N MET A 71 18.44 1.76 -1.86
CA MET A 71 17.97 2.62 -2.92
C MET A 71 16.76 3.41 -2.43
N ASP A 72 16.78 4.72 -2.62
CA ASP A 72 15.68 5.62 -2.27
C ASP A 72 15.01 6.13 -3.54
N MET A 73 13.68 6.24 -3.52
CA MET A 73 12.85 6.77 -4.59
C MET A 73 11.70 7.57 -4.00
N ASP A 74 11.24 8.58 -4.73
CA ASP A 74 10.05 9.34 -4.37
C ASP A 74 9.24 9.67 -5.63
N GLN A 75 7.96 9.97 -5.42
CA GLN A 75 7.12 10.49 -6.48
C GLN A 75 6.05 11.42 -5.93
N VAL A 76 6.05 12.65 -6.45
CA VAL A 76 5.05 13.67 -6.14
C VAL A 76 3.73 13.38 -6.86
N SER A 77 2.63 13.55 -6.14
CA SER A 77 1.26 13.53 -6.65
C SER A 77 1.03 14.74 -7.56
N THR A 78 0.55 14.50 -8.77
CA THR A 78 0.24 15.55 -9.73
C THR A 78 -1.13 15.30 -10.37
N PRO A 79 -1.81 16.34 -10.89
CA PRO A 79 -3.03 16.13 -11.67
C PRO A 79 -2.84 15.17 -12.86
N HIS A 80 -1.61 15.02 -13.38
CA HIS A 80 -1.30 14.14 -14.51
C HIS A 80 -1.15 12.66 -14.13
N ASN A 81 -0.67 12.34 -12.92
CA ASN A 81 -0.59 10.95 -12.45
C ASN A 81 -1.81 10.52 -11.62
N GLY A 82 -2.74 11.45 -11.34
CA GLY A 82 -3.97 11.19 -10.59
C GLY A 82 -3.77 11.07 -9.08
N GLY A 83 -2.53 11.23 -8.59
CA GLY A 83 -2.16 10.98 -7.21
C GLY A 83 -2.26 9.50 -6.81
N PHE A 84 -1.97 9.22 -5.54
CA PHE A 84 -1.82 7.84 -5.05
C PHE A 84 -2.74 7.49 -3.87
N TRP A 85 -3.35 8.49 -3.25
CA TRP A 85 -4.15 8.33 -2.03
C TRP A 85 -5.40 7.46 -2.24
N HIS A 86 -6.04 7.60 -3.40
CA HIS A 86 -7.24 6.86 -3.77
C HIS A 86 -6.95 5.41 -4.19
N MET A 87 -5.67 5.03 -4.36
CA MET A 87 -5.31 3.71 -4.83
C MET A 87 -5.42 2.67 -3.69
N PRO A 88 -6.00 1.49 -3.95
CA PRO A 88 -5.92 0.35 -3.03
C PRO A 88 -4.45 0.03 -2.69
N HIS A 89 -4.17 -0.39 -1.45
CA HIS A 89 -2.81 -0.59 -0.94
C HIS A 89 -1.95 -1.50 -1.83
N GLU A 90 -2.48 -2.67 -2.22
CA GLU A 90 -1.79 -3.58 -3.14
C GLU A 90 -1.43 -2.89 -4.46
N ARG A 91 -2.39 -2.24 -5.10
CA ARG A 91 -2.17 -1.56 -6.39
C ARG A 91 -1.13 -0.45 -6.27
N PHE A 92 -1.15 0.28 -5.16
CA PHE A 92 -0.15 1.28 -4.86
C PHE A 92 1.26 0.69 -4.71
N LEU A 93 1.42 -0.39 -3.94
CA LEU A 93 2.73 -1.03 -3.77
C LEU A 93 3.25 -1.66 -5.08
N ARG A 94 2.37 -2.21 -5.91
CA ARG A 94 2.73 -2.65 -7.27
C ARG A 94 3.18 -1.49 -8.16
N HIS A 95 2.58 -0.30 -8.03
CA HIS A 95 3.05 0.91 -8.70
C HIS A 95 4.44 1.32 -8.19
N VAL A 96 4.68 1.29 -6.87
CA VAL A 96 6.01 1.56 -6.30
C VAL A 96 7.05 0.58 -6.84
N GLN A 97 6.75 -0.72 -6.83
CA GLN A 97 7.61 -1.76 -7.43
C GLN A 97 7.96 -1.44 -8.88
N LEU A 98 6.98 -1.03 -9.69
CA LEU A 98 7.21 -0.63 -11.08
C LEU A 98 8.15 0.57 -11.19
N VAL A 99 8.01 1.58 -10.33
CA VAL A 99 8.90 2.76 -10.33
C VAL A 99 10.34 2.37 -9.96
N PHE A 100 10.54 1.53 -8.94
CA PHE A 100 11.86 1.03 -8.59
C PHE A 100 12.51 0.21 -9.72
N SER A 101 11.73 -0.64 -10.39
CA SER A 101 12.21 -1.42 -11.53
C SER A 101 12.57 -0.53 -12.71
N PHE A 102 11.69 0.40 -13.09
CA PHE A 102 11.87 1.22 -14.29
C PHE A 102 12.89 2.35 -14.09
N SER A 103 12.80 3.10 -12.99
CA SER A 103 13.65 4.26 -12.73
C SER A 103 14.91 3.92 -11.92
N GLY A 104 14.82 2.93 -11.04
CA GLY A 104 15.94 2.48 -10.21
C GLY A 104 16.76 1.33 -10.79
N GLY A 105 16.20 0.59 -11.75
CA GLY A 105 16.81 -0.66 -12.21
C GLY A 105 16.83 -1.77 -11.16
N ALA A 106 16.01 -1.64 -10.10
CA ALA A 106 15.89 -2.64 -9.04
C ALA A 106 14.66 -3.51 -9.30
N ASP A 107 14.90 -4.72 -9.82
CA ASP A 107 13.84 -5.71 -10.01
C ASP A 107 13.69 -6.59 -8.76
N PHE A 108 12.48 -6.73 -8.23
CA PHE A 108 12.20 -7.48 -7.02
C PHE A 108 10.75 -7.93 -6.99
N GLU A 109 10.44 -8.93 -6.17
CA GLU A 109 9.07 -9.40 -5.90
C GLU A 109 8.74 -9.26 -4.42
N PHE A 110 7.46 -9.10 -4.10
CA PHE A 110 7.00 -9.17 -2.71
C PHE A 110 7.04 -10.63 -2.22
N ALA A 111 7.56 -10.84 -1.01
CA ALA A 111 7.61 -12.15 -0.38
C ALA A 111 6.30 -12.53 0.35
N THR A 112 5.32 -11.62 0.35
CA THR A 112 4.02 -11.75 1.00
C THR A 112 2.97 -10.99 0.18
N ASP A 113 1.70 -11.37 0.36
CA ASP A 113 0.54 -10.64 -0.16
C ASP A 113 -0.11 -9.76 0.92
N ASP A 114 0.51 -9.66 2.10
CA ASP A 114 0.10 -8.75 3.17
C ASP A 114 0.62 -7.33 2.87
N PHE A 115 -0.31 -6.46 2.47
CA PHE A 115 -0.05 -5.09 2.03
C PHE A 115 -0.67 -4.05 2.95
N GLU A 116 -1.11 -4.45 4.14
CA GLU A 116 -1.73 -3.54 5.08
C GLU A 116 -0.71 -2.52 5.61
N PRO A 117 -1.07 -1.23 5.67
CA PRO A 117 -0.22 -0.23 6.29
C PRO A 117 -0.19 -0.42 7.81
N PHE A 118 0.88 0.06 8.44
CA PHE A 118 0.93 0.22 9.90
C PHE A 118 0.86 1.70 10.27
N PHE A 119 0.26 1.99 11.43
CA PHE A 119 0.10 3.35 11.94
C PHE A 119 1.17 3.63 12.99
N ALA A 120 1.90 4.73 12.83
CA ALA A 120 3.02 5.09 13.71
C ALA A 120 2.60 5.56 15.11
N ASP A 121 1.29 5.66 15.38
CA ASP A 121 0.74 6.06 16.69
C ASP A 121 0.88 4.95 17.75
N GLU A 122 1.26 3.73 17.35
CA GLU A 122 1.85 2.78 18.28
C GLU A 122 3.30 3.21 18.57
N GLU A 123 3.58 3.64 19.81
CA GLU A 123 4.93 3.99 20.32
C GLU A 123 6.03 2.92 20.02
N ASP A 124 5.60 1.73 19.61
CA ASP A 124 6.40 0.61 19.14
C ASP A 124 6.37 0.42 17.62
N GLY A 125 6.53 1.51 16.85
CA GLY A 125 6.99 1.42 15.47
C GLY A 125 8.16 0.40 15.38
N PRO A 126 8.21 -0.46 14.35
CA PRO A 126 9.04 -1.66 14.37
C PRO A 126 10.48 -1.35 14.81
N LEU A 127 10.98 -2.07 15.83
CA LEU A 127 12.30 -1.83 16.48
C LEU A 127 13.46 -1.59 15.50
N TRP A 128 13.40 -2.18 14.31
CA TRP A 128 14.43 -2.07 13.29
C TRP A 128 14.41 -0.74 12.49
N VAL A 129 13.31 0.02 12.49
CA VAL A 129 13.29 1.42 11.99
C VAL A 129 14.12 2.33 12.89
N LYS A 130 14.12 2.06 14.22
CA LYS A 130 14.92 2.82 15.21
C LYS A 130 16.43 2.64 15.00
N HIS A 131 16.87 1.54 14.40
CA HIS A 131 18.28 1.25 14.13
C HIS A 131 18.79 1.71 12.75
N ALA A 132 17.91 1.84 11.75
CA ALA A 132 18.32 2.31 10.41
C ALA A 132 18.76 3.79 10.39
N GLY A 133 18.32 4.60 11.35
CA GLY A 133 18.70 6.01 11.48
C GLY A 133 19.88 6.28 12.42
N ALA A 134 20.34 5.29 13.20
CA ALA A 134 21.32 5.50 14.26
C ALA A 134 22.79 5.35 13.81
N GLU A 135 23.07 4.73 12.67
CA GLU A 135 24.45 4.45 12.23
C GLU A 135 24.99 5.42 11.15
N ALA A 136 24.20 6.40 10.69
CA ALA A 136 24.62 7.36 9.66
C ALA A 136 25.34 8.62 10.21
N ARG A 137 25.89 8.57 11.43
CA ARG A 137 26.66 9.67 12.03
C ARG A 137 27.96 9.15 12.65
N HIS A 138 28.92 8.74 11.84
CA HIS A 138 30.33 8.68 12.23
C HIS A 138 31.23 8.89 11.02
#